data_AF-A0A4Q4UM52-F1
#
_entry.id   AF-A0A4Q4UM52-F1
#
_cell.length_a   1.000
_cell.length_b   1.000
_cell.length_c   1.000
_cell.angle_alpha   90.00
_cell.angle_beta   90.00
_cell.angle_gamma   90.00
#
_symmetry.space_group_name_H-M   'P 1'
#
loop_
_entity.id
_entity.type
_entity.pdbx_description
1 polymer ?
#
loop_
_entity_poly.entity_id
_entity_poly.type
_entity_poly.pdbx_seq_one_letter_code
_entity_poly.pdbx_strand_id
1 'polypeptide(L)'
;MPTSKSSQAVVLTIFTLVAVGKAFEEISSDRCDCFLTNGSTATYFAGHKFFDFRSLPQYAHVPAHIEDAYESSYVTPTSEYFTSEEWTSTWRIQGWNNSRTVDAGVASVLMVHSPNNVYIETNQDDDPASETFMTLRTIRLRDYQSSAEFESVDQGYQFVSMRMLARTIGAPGAITAMFTYRGAEEFSRIQESDLEFRTIDPPNTVQCTNQPAVDGEGAKVDEATRNVTIPGRLTQRDWAVYRMDWTPADTTWYINGQNVASIAFQSPRDPSILMFNSWSDGGSWTGNMTVGNEAYLHVQWIELVYNTTTPEYSKREGQCYNVCSIDETETNPIARHDSAYDLRLTKT
;
A
#
# COMPACT_ATOMS: atom_id res chain seq x y z
N MET A 1 -68.19 -14.12 46.47
CA MET A 1 -67.76 -14.31 45.07
C MET A 1 -66.34 -13.77 44.92
N PRO A 2 -65.31 -14.63 44.83
CA PRO A 2 -64.00 -14.22 44.36
C PRO A 2 -63.76 -14.69 42.93
N THR A 3 -63.21 -13.79 42.13
CA THR A 3 -62.89 -13.92 40.71
C THR A 3 -61.67 -14.82 40.47
N SER A 4 -61.84 -15.85 39.65
CA SER A 4 -60.78 -16.69 39.09
C SER A 4 -59.94 -15.89 38.09
N LYS A 5 -58.62 -15.79 38.31
CA LYS A 5 -57.65 -15.35 37.30
C LYS A 5 -56.95 -16.59 36.74
N SER A 6 -57.19 -16.87 35.46
CA SER A 6 -56.50 -17.88 34.66
C SER A 6 -55.11 -17.34 34.28
N SER A 7 -54.05 -18.03 34.68
CA SER A 7 -52.69 -17.78 34.21
C SER A 7 -52.44 -18.61 32.95
N GLN A 8 -52.35 -17.95 31.80
CA GLN A 8 -51.81 -18.58 30.59
C GLN A 8 -50.27 -18.58 30.67
N ALA A 9 -49.68 -19.77 30.67
CA ALA A 9 -48.24 -19.95 30.52
C ALA A 9 -47.88 -19.81 29.04
N VAL A 10 -47.09 -18.79 28.70
CA VAL A 10 -46.48 -18.65 27.38
C VAL A 10 -45.22 -19.51 27.36
N VAL A 11 -45.22 -20.58 26.56
CA VAL A 11 -44.03 -21.38 26.29
C VAL A 11 -43.23 -20.66 25.22
N LEU A 12 -42.09 -20.08 25.61
CA LEU A 12 -41.15 -19.44 24.70
C LEU A 12 -40.20 -20.50 24.14
N THR A 13 -40.44 -20.95 22.92
CA THR A 13 -39.55 -21.89 22.22
C THR A 13 -38.34 -21.12 21.70
N ILE A 14 -37.19 -21.28 22.36
CA ILE A 14 -35.91 -20.73 21.90
C ILE A 14 -35.40 -21.60 20.75
N PHE A 15 -35.51 -21.11 19.51
CA PHE A 15 -34.77 -21.68 18.39
C PHE A 15 -33.32 -21.22 18.47
N THR A 16 -32.43 -22.08 18.96
CA THR A 16 -30.99 -21.92 18.75
C THR A 16 -30.70 -22.15 17.26
N LEU A 17 -30.54 -21.07 16.50
CA LEU A 17 -29.87 -21.12 15.21
C LEU A 17 -28.40 -21.46 15.46
N VAL A 18 -28.03 -22.72 15.26
CA VAL A 18 -26.63 -23.10 15.11
C VAL A 18 -26.22 -22.65 13.72
N ALA A 19 -25.57 -21.50 13.63
CA ALA A 19 -24.84 -21.12 12.43
C ALA A 19 -23.69 -22.12 12.26
N VAL A 20 -23.83 -23.05 11.32
CA VAL A 20 -22.71 -23.88 10.88
C VAL A 20 -21.81 -22.95 10.07
N GLY A 21 -20.83 -22.33 10.75
CA GLY A 21 -19.71 -21.72 10.07
C GLY A 21 -19.01 -22.80 9.26
N LYS A 22 -18.89 -22.62 7.94
CA LYS A 22 -17.97 -23.43 7.15
C LYS A 22 -16.57 -23.05 7.64
N ALA A 23 -15.94 -23.92 8.43
CA ALA A 23 -14.53 -23.80 8.74
C ALA A 23 -13.75 -24.00 7.44
N PHE A 24 -13.14 -22.95 6.93
CA PHE A 24 -12.26 -23.03 5.77
C PHE A 24 -10.84 -23.45 6.22
N GLU A 25 -10.16 -24.25 5.41
CA GLU A 25 -8.77 -24.67 5.68
C GLU A 25 -7.83 -23.52 5.27
N GLU A 26 -7.09 -22.97 6.23
CA GLU A 26 -5.95 -22.07 5.99
C GLU A 26 -4.81 -22.87 5.35
N ILE A 27 -4.29 -22.38 4.22
CA ILE A 27 -3.24 -23.06 3.47
C ILE A 27 -2.09 -22.12 3.13
N SER A 28 -0.89 -22.68 3.04
CA SER A 28 0.31 -21.95 2.64
C SER A 28 0.30 -21.64 1.13
N SER A 29 0.93 -20.53 0.74
CA SER A 29 0.98 -20.04 -0.65
C SER A 29 1.63 -21.01 -1.64
N ASP A 30 2.50 -21.90 -1.18
CA ASP A 30 3.15 -22.93 -2.00
C ASP A 30 2.19 -24.05 -2.44
N ARG A 31 1.01 -24.14 -1.80
CA ARG A 31 -0.09 -25.02 -2.22
C ARG A 31 -1.01 -24.41 -3.26
N CYS A 32 -0.82 -23.13 -3.58
CA CYS A 32 -1.65 -22.36 -4.52
C CYS A 32 -0.98 -22.24 -5.88
N ASP A 33 -1.71 -22.60 -6.94
CA ASP A 33 -1.28 -22.35 -8.30
C ASP A 33 -1.62 -20.92 -8.73
N CYS A 34 -2.80 -20.44 -8.34
CA CYS A 34 -3.32 -19.14 -8.71
C CYS A 34 -4.10 -18.49 -7.55
N PHE A 35 -4.22 -17.18 -7.60
CA PHE A 35 -4.81 -16.38 -6.53
C PHE A 35 -6.00 -15.57 -7.04
N LEU A 36 -7.01 -15.40 -6.20
CA LEU A 36 -8.18 -14.57 -6.43
C LEU A 36 -8.33 -13.55 -5.33
N THR A 37 -8.88 -12.41 -5.71
CA THR A 37 -9.34 -11.38 -4.80
C THR A 37 -10.87 -11.31 -4.84
N ASN A 38 -11.49 -10.75 -3.80
CA ASN A 38 -12.92 -10.47 -3.75
C ASN A 38 -13.34 -9.24 -4.61
N GLY A 39 -12.43 -8.74 -5.45
CA GLY A 39 -12.66 -7.59 -6.31
C GLY A 39 -13.69 -7.86 -7.42
N SER A 40 -14.12 -6.81 -8.11
CA SER A 40 -15.11 -6.85 -9.18
C SER A 40 -14.67 -7.61 -10.44
N THR A 41 -13.39 -7.94 -10.57
CA THR A 41 -12.83 -8.68 -11.70
C THR A 41 -12.44 -10.10 -11.28
N ALA A 42 -13.09 -11.11 -11.85
CA ALA A 42 -12.76 -12.53 -11.64
C ALA A 42 -11.48 -12.94 -12.39
N THR A 43 -10.40 -12.18 -12.19
CA THR A 43 -9.08 -12.41 -12.80
C THR A 43 -8.19 -13.17 -11.83
N TYR A 44 -7.66 -14.30 -12.29
CA TYR A 44 -6.65 -15.04 -11.55
C TYR A 44 -5.29 -14.33 -11.63
N PHE A 45 -4.56 -14.36 -10.52
CA PHE A 45 -3.17 -13.93 -10.44
C PHE A 45 -2.26 -15.15 -10.31
N ALA A 46 -1.10 -15.12 -10.96
CA ALA A 46 -0.13 -16.22 -10.98
C ALA A 46 0.84 -16.20 -9.79
N GLY A 47 1.17 -15.01 -9.29
CA GLY A 47 2.13 -14.79 -8.22
C GLY A 47 1.49 -14.26 -6.95
N HIS A 48 2.13 -14.56 -5.82
CA HIS A 48 1.81 -14.03 -4.50
C HIS A 48 3.11 -13.75 -3.72
N LYS A 49 3.16 -12.60 -3.05
CA LYS A 49 4.25 -12.19 -2.15
C LYS A 49 3.66 -11.50 -0.93
N PHE A 50 4.20 -11.80 0.25
CA PHE A 50 3.82 -11.18 1.52
C PHE A 50 5.09 -10.78 2.28
N PHE A 51 5.15 -9.53 2.72
CA PHE A 51 6.24 -8.97 3.51
C PHE A 51 5.67 -8.53 4.86
N ASP A 52 6.20 -9.07 5.95
CA ASP A 52 5.69 -8.83 7.30
C ASP A 52 6.74 -8.15 8.17
N PHE A 53 6.43 -6.94 8.62
CA PHE A 53 7.32 -6.13 9.44
C PHE A 53 6.88 -6.09 10.90
N ARG A 54 5.87 -6.88 11.30
CA ARG A 54 5.25 -6.80 12.64
C ARG A 54 6.08 -7.41 13.76
N SER A 55 7.03 -8.29 13.44
CA SER A 55 7.79 -9.09 14.43
C SER A 55 9.28 -9.17 14.08
N LEU A 56 9.92 -8.02 13.89
CA LEU A 56 11.34 -7.88 13.50
C LEU A 56 12.17 -7.05 14.52
N PRO A 57 12.05 -7.28 15.85
CA PRO A 57 12.74 -6.45 16.85
C PRO A 57 14.26 -6.47 16.72
N GLN A 58 14.85 -7.53 16.16
CA GLN A 58 16.30 -7.63 15.90
C GLN A 58 16.82 -6.60 14.88
N TYR A 59 15.95 -6.06 14.05
CA TYR A 59 16.28 -5.04 13.05
C TYR A 59 15.79 -3.63 13.46
N ALA A 60 15.11 -3.52 14.60
CA ALA A 60 14.48 -2.28 15.03
C ALA A 60 15.51 -1.24 15.49
N HIS A 61 15.64 -0.16 14.72
CA HIS A 61 16.50 0.97 15.04
C HIS A 61 16.06 2.21 14.24
N VAL A 62 15.88 3.34 14.91
CA VAL A 62 15.65 4.65 14.25
C VAL A 62 17.01 5.27 13.90
N PRO A 63 17.40 5.34 12.61
CA PRO A 63 18.69 5.88 12.22
C PRO A 63 18.74 7.40 12.37
N ALA A 64 19.91 7.89 12.80
CA ALA A 64 20.19 9.32 12.87
C ALA A 64 20.10 9.98 11.49
N HIS A 65 19.81 11.28 11.48
CA HIS A 65 19.76 12.06 10.25
C HIS A 65 21.16 12.21 9.65
N ILE A 66 21.24 12.20 8.32
CA ILE A 66 22.45 12.50 7.59
C ILE A 66 22.30 13.94 7.12
N GLU A 67 23.18 14.84 7.57
CA GLU A 67 23.08 16.27 7.24
C GLU A 67 23.63 16.59 5.84
N ASP A 68 24.50 15.73 5.29
CA ASP A 68 25.08 15.90 3.97
C ASP A 68 24.26 15.20 2.88
N ALA A 69 23.79 15.98 1.90
CA ALA A 69 22.93 15.50 0.82
C ALA A 69 23.60 14.46 -0.08
N TYR A 70 24.92 14.56 -0.28
CA TYR A 70 25.66 13.62 -1.11
C TYR A 70 25.79 12.28 -0.38
N GLU A 71 26.26 12.29 0.87
CA GLU A 71 26.37 11.08 1.70
C GLU A 71 25.01 10.37 1.84
N SER A 72 23.95 11.16 2.02
CA SER A 72 22.57 10.67 2.11
C SER A 72 22.11 9.88 0.88
N SER A 73 22.71 10.11 -0.30
CA SER A 73 22.38 9.39 -1.54
C SER A 73 23.03 8.01 -1.65
N TYR A 74 24.14 7.77 -0.93
CA TYR A 74 25.01 6.58 -1.12
C TYR A 74 25.18 5.72 0.13
N VAL A 75 24.58 6.12 1.24
CA VAL A 75 24.53 5.35 2.49
C VAL A 75 23.95 3.95 2.27
N THR A 76 24.50 2.96 2.97
CA THR A 76 24.01 1.59 2.94
C THR A 76 22.63 1.47 3.61
N PRO A 77 21.82 0.47 3.25
CA PRO A 77 20.56 0.21 3.96
C PRO A 77 20.73 0.05 5.47
N THR A 78 19.68 0.38 6.22
CA THR A 78 19.71 0.57 7.68
C THR A 78 19.82 -0.72 8.49
N SER A 79 19.55 -1.87 7.89
CA SER A 79 19.66 -3.19 8.53
C SER A 79 19.92 -4.30 7.52
N GLU A 80 20.36 -5.46 8.01
CA GLU A 80 20.61 -6.64 7.18
C GLU A 80 19.34 -7.16 6.48
N TYR A 81 18.15 -6.88 7.04
CA TYR A 81 16.87 -7.23 6.41
C TYR A 81 16.76 -6.64 4.99
N PHE A 82 17.10 -5.37 4.82
CA PHE A 82 17.02 -4.68 3.53
C PHE A 82 18.12 -5.07 2.53
N THR A 83 19.09 -5.87 2.97
CA THR A 83 20.12 -6.48 2.11
C THR A 83 19.92 -7.97 1.91
N SER A 84 18.92 -8.57 2.56
CA SER A 84 18.60 -10.00 2.48
C SER A 84 17.98 -10.36 1.12
N GLU A 85 18.04 -11.64 0.76
CA GLU A 85 17.37 -12.15 -0.44
C GLU A 85 15.84 -12.00 -0.36
N GLU A 86 15.26 -12.10 0.85
CA GLU A 86 13.84 -11.88 1.10
C GLU A 86 13.40 -10.50 0.57
N TRP A 87 14.17 -9.45 0.87
CA TRP A 87 13.91 -8.11 0.37
C TRP A 87 14.38 -7.92 -1.08
N THR A 88 15.67 -8.17 -1.34
CA THR A 88 16.35 -7.78 -2.59
C THR A 88 15.93 -8.60 -3.82
N SER A 89 15.27 -9.75 -3.63
CA SER A 89 14.63 -10.49 -4.73
C SER A 89 13.43 -9.75 -5.32
N THR A 90 12.85 -8.79 -4.59
CA THR A 90 11.64 -8.07 -5.02
C THR A 90 11.87 -6.57 -5.07
N TRP A 91 12.54 -6.00 -4.07
CA TRP A 91 12.61 -4.56 -3.84
C TRP A 91 14.04 -4.03 -3.93
N ARG A 92 14.16 -2.80 -4.42
CA ARG A 92 15.38 -2.00 -4.37
C ARG A 92 15.08 -0.66 -3.70
N ILE A 93 15.80 -0.38 -2.62
CA ILE A 93 15.78 0.94 -1.98
C ILE A 93 16.56 1.93 -2.85
N GLN A 94 16.01 3.11 -3.03
CA GLN A 94 16.56 4.12 -3.92
C GLN A 94 17.52 5.08 -3.21
N GLY A 95 18.56 5.47 -3.95
CA GLY A 95 19.60 6.42 -3.56
C GLY A 95 19.90 7.37 -4.71
N TRP A 96 19.18 8.49 -4.80
CA TRP A 96 19.31 9.48 -5.87
C TRP A 96 18.73 10.84 -5.46
N ASN A 97 18.98 11.89 -6.24
CA ASN A 97 18.47 13.24 -5.97
C ASN A 97 17.79 13.90 -7.18
N ASN A 98 16.96 14.91 -6.91
CA ASN A 98 16.16 15.61 -7.90
C ASN A 98 16.84 16.87 -8.50
N SER A 99 18.18 17.00 -8.46
CA SER A 99 18.86 18.26 -8.87
C SER A 99 18.41 18.78 -10.24
N ARG A 100 18.11 17.87 -11.19
CA ARG A 100 17.58 18.24 -12.51
C ARG A 100 16.24 18.97 -12.47
N THR A 101 15.33 18.58 -11.58
CA THR A 101 14.00 19.21 -11.46
C THR A 101 14.06 20.52 -10.67
N VAL A 102 15.03 20.65 -9.76
CA VAL A 102 15.37 21.93 -9.12
C VAL A 102 15.92 22.92 -10.14
N ASP A 103 16.87 22.51 -10.98
CA ASP A 103 17.44 23.36 -12.03
C ASP A 103 16.39 23.80 -13.06
N ALA A 104 15.36 22.97 -13.29
CA ALA A 104 14.22 23.27 -14.15
C ALA A 104 13.13 24.12 -13.47
N GLY A 105 13.25 24.43 -12.17
CA GLY A 105 12.28 25.23 -11.40
C GLY A 105 10.97 24.50 -11.06
N VAL A 106 10.93 23.17 -11.21
CA VAL A 106 9.77 22.34 -10.87
C VAL A 106 9.69 22.08 -9.36
N ALA A 107 10.85 21.80 -8.75
CA ALA A 107 11.00 21.66 -7.30
C ALA A 107 11.64 22.92 -6.70
N SER A 108 11.24 23.28 -5.49
CA SER A 108 11.83 24.44 -4.78
C SER A 108 12.95 24.05 -3.82
N VAL A 109 13.03 22.76 -3.48
CA VAL A 109 14.00 22.19 -2.55
C VAL A 109 14.69 20.98 -3.20
N LEU A 110 16.00 20.88 -3.01
CA LEU A 110 16.75 19.67 -3.33
C LEU A 110 16.19 18.52 -2.50
N MET A 111 15.69 17.49 -3.16
CA MET A 111 15.21 16.26 -2.57
C MET A 111 16.22 15.15 -2.84
N VAL A 112 16.49 14.33 -1.83
CA VAL A 112 17.35 13.15 -1.91
C VAL A 112 16.59 11.95 -1.38
N HIS A 113 16.34 10.94 -2.21
CA HIS A 113 15.94 9.63 -1.71
C HIS A 113 17.15 8.99 -1.05
N SER A 114 16.99 8.66 0.23
CA SER A 114 18.06 8.11 1.06
C SER A 114 17.71 6.72 1.55
N PRO A 115 18.62 5.74 1.38
CA PRO A 115 18.45 4.44 2.01
C PRO A 115 18.34 4.50 3.54
N ASN A 116 18.86 5.56 4.16
CA ASN A 116 18.76 5.80 5.60
C ASN A 116 17.32 6.14 6.07
N ASN A 117 16.40 6.42 5.15
CA ASN A 117 15.01 6.73 5.49
C ASN A 117 14.06 5.55 5.30
N VAL A 118 14.58 4.37 4.96
CA VAL A 118 13.84 3.10 5.00
C VAL A 118 14.41 2.28 6.15
N TYR A 119 13.65 2.09 7.21
CA TYR A 119 14.09 1.38 8.41
C TYR A 119 12.97 0.61 9.09
N ILE A 120 13.31 -0.28 10.03
CA ILE A 120 12.36 -0.94 10.91
C ILE A 120 12.49 -0.29 12.29
N GLU A 121 11.37 -0.03 12.97
CA GLU A 121 11.39 0.48 14.34
C GLU A 121 10.39 -0.23 15.24
N THR A 122 10.60 -0.12 16.54
CA THR A 122 9.70 -0.67 17.56
C THR A 122 8.37 0.07 17.52
N ASN A 123 7.28 -0.69 17.60
CA ASN A 123 5.96 -0.11 17.74
C ASN A 123 5.77 0.44 19.16
N GLN A 124 5.62 1.75 19.27
CA GLN A 124 5.45 2.48 20.53
C GLN A 124 4.01 2.96 20.74
N ASP A 125 3.05 2.47 19.94
CA ASP A 125 1.63 2.75 20.15
C ASP A 125 1.17 2.24 21.53
N ASP A 126 0.12 2.83 22.09
CA ASP A 126 -0.55 2.30 23.28
C ASP A 126 -1.21 0.95 22.93
N ASP A 127 -0.88 -0.12 23.67
CA ASP A 127 -1.36 -1.50 23.42
C ASP A 127 -1.12 -1.95 21.97
N PRO A 128 0.15 -2.06 21.54
CA PRO A 128 0.47 -2.20 20.13
C PRO A 128 0.09 -3.60 19.61
N ALA A 129 -0.60 -3.63 18.48
CA ALA A 129 -0.97 -4.89 17.79
C ALA A 129 0.22 -5.59 17.10
N SER A 130 1.41 -4.96 17.10
CA SER A 130 2.65 -5.49 16.52
C SER A 130 3.85 -5.09 17.38
N GLU A 131 4.97 -5.82 17.30
CA GLU A 131 6.23 -5.43 17.98
C GLU A 131 6.98 -4.35 17.20
N THR A 132 6.90 -4.40 15.87
CA THR A 132 7.61 -3.50 14.96
C THR A 132 6.73 -3.09 13.78
N PHE A 133 7.24 -2.16 12.96
CA PHE A 133 6.78 -1.87 11.61
C PHE A 133 7.94 -1.30 10.78
N MET A 134 7.79 -1.27 9.45
CA MET A 134 8.69 -0.56 8.56
C MET A 134 8.28 0.91 8.45
N THR A 135 9.26 1.79 8.35
CA THR A 135 9.09 3.24 8.23
C THR A 135 9.78 3.75 6.97
N LEU A 136 9.04 4.56 6.22
CA LEU A 136 9.54 5.44 5.17
C LEU A 136 9.45 6.87 5.70
N ARG A 137 10.59 7.48 6.01
CA ARG A 137 10.68 8.84 6.55
C ARG A 137 10.93 9.86 5.44
N THR A 138 10.33 11.03 5.56
CA THR A 138 10.83 12.24 4.93
C THR A 138 11.08 13.33 5.98
N ILE A 139 12.18 14.05 5.87
CA ILE A 139 12.60 15.10 6.79
C ILE A 139 13.13 16.32 6.05
N ARG A 140 12.65 17.51 6.45
CA ARG A 140 13.22 18.76 5.99
C ARG A 140 14.46 19.10 6.79
N LEU A 141 15.62 18.82 6.24
CA LEU A 141 16.91 19.29 6.77
C LEU A 141 17.16 20.73 6.34
N ARG A 142 18.21 21.34 6.90
CA ARG A 142 18.53 22.75 6.62
C ARG A 142 18.72 23.01 5.13
N ASP A 143 19.47 22.14 4.46
CA ASP A 143 19.94 22.36 3.09
C ASP A 143 19.12 21.59 2.05
N TYR A 144 18.47 20.48 2.42
CA TYR A 144 17.74 19.62 1.48
C TYR A 144 16.57 18.89 2.17
N GLN A 145 15.68 18.27 1.38
CA GLN A 145 14.70 17.31 1.87
C GLN A 145 15.27 15.91 1.73
N SER A 146 15.40 15.19 2.84
CA SER A 146 15.69 13.76 2.79
C SER A 146 14.37 12.99 2.68
N SER A 147 14.27 12.07 1.73
CA SER A 147 13.06 11.31 1.39
C SER A 147 13.35 9.81 1.37
N ALA A 148 12.31 8.99 1.25
CA ALA A 148 12.40 7.54 1.18
C ALA A 148 11.69 7.03 -0.07
N GLU A 149 12.28 6.07 -0.77
CA GLU A 149 11.62 5.32 -1.85
C GLU A 149 12.23 3.93 -1.98
N PHE A 150 11.36 2.96 -2.27
CA PHE A 150 11.79 1.67 -2.79
C PHE A 150 10.87 1.26 -3.95
N GLU A 151 11.45 0.50 -4.87
CA GLU A 151 10.82 0.13 -6.13
C GLU A 151 10.98 -1.37 -6.35
N SER A 152 10.10 -1.97 -7.13
CA SER A 152 10.29 -3.35 -7.55
C SER A 152 11.49 -3.50 -8.49
N VAL A 153 12.27 -4.56 -8.30
CA VAL A 153 13.37 -4.93 -9.20
C VAL A 153 12.83 -5.39 -10.56
N ASP A 154 11.76 -6.20 -10.54
CA ASP A 154 11.03 -6.57 -11.75
C ASP A 154 10.22 -5.37 -12.25
N GLN A 155 10.35 -5.06 -13.54
CA GLN A 155 9.58 -4.03 -14.25
C GLN A 155 8.44 -4.63 -15.08
N GLY A 156 8.26 -5.94 -14.98
CA GLY A 156 7.33 -6.75 -15.75
C GLY A 156 5.95 -6.92 -15.11
N TYR A 157 5.66 -6.32 -13.96
CA TYR A 157 4.34 -6.46 -13.33
C TYR A 157 3.26 -5.93 -14.27
N GLN A 158 2.26 -6.75 -14.56
CA GLN A 158 1.17 -6.39 -15.45
C GLN A 158 -0.13 -6.96 -14.90
N PHE A 159 -0.92 -6.07 -14.30
CA PHE A 159 -2.05 -6.34 -13.42
C PHE A 159 -1.65 -6.90 -12.06
N VAL A 160 -2.05 -6.18 -11.01
CA VAL A 160 -1.62 -6.41 -9.63
C VAL A 160 -2.73 -5.99 -8.67
N SER A 161 -2.97 -6.78 -7.62
CA SER A 161 -3.58 -6.30 -6.39
C SER A 161 -2.46 -6.02 -5.40
N MET A 162 -2.21 -4.74 -5.13
CA MET A 162 -1.18 -4.27 -4.20
C MET A 162 -1.83 -3.77 -2.93
N ARG A 163 -1.32 -4.21 -1.77
CA ARG A 163 -1.93 -3.96 -0.47
C ARG A 163 -0.88 -3.59 0.56
N MET A 164 -1.27 -2.71 1.47
CA MET A 164 -0.49 -2.42 2.67
C MET A 164 -1.40 -2.17 3.87
N LEU A 165 -1.04 -2.71 5.04
CA LEU A 165 -1.53 -2.19 6.31
C LEU A 165 -0.61 -1.06 6.75
N ALA A 166 -1.09 0.16 6.65
CA ALA A 166 -0.25 1.34 6.79
C ALA A 166 -0.96 2.50 7.50
N ARG A 167 -0.17 3.52 7.83
CA ARG A 167 -0.62 4.85 8.25
C ARG A 167 0.37 5.92 7.80
N THR A 168 -0.15 7.12 7.61
CA THR A 168 0.60 8.34 7.31
C THR A 168 0.51 9.30 8.49
N ILE A 169 1.67 9.67 9.05
CA ILE A 169 1.75 10.55 10.22
C ILE A 169 2.80 11.65 10.03
N GLY A 170 2.82 12.61 10.95
CA GLY A 170 3.79 13.70 10.98
C GLY A 170 3.26 15.03 10.46
N ALA A 171 4.19 15.89 10.08
CA ALA A 171 3.97 17.30 9.77
C ALA A 171 3.40 17.52 8.35
N PRO A 172 2.69 18.65 8.12
CA PRO A 172 2.28 19.05 6.78
C PRO A 172 3.49 19.33 5.89
N GLY A 173 3.30 19.13 4.58
CA GLY A 173 4.32 19.38 3.56
C GLY A 173 4.96 18.13 2.98
N ALA A 174 4.34 16.95 3.12
CA ALA A 174 4.83 15.69 2.57
C ALA A 174 3.75 14.91 1.86
N ILE A 175 4.20 13.94 1.08
CA ILE A 175 3.39 12.95 0.39
C ILE A 175 3.87 11.57 0.79
N THR A 176 2.93 10.66 0.98
CA THR A 176 3.21 9.23 1.08
C THR A 176 2.38 8.51 0.04
N ALA A 177 2.99 7.59 -0.70
CA ALA A 177 2.31 6.93 -1.81
C ALA A 177 2.62 5.45 -1.91
N MET A 178 1.69 4.72 -2.51
CA MET A 178 1.94 3.46 -3.21
C MET A 178 1.40 3.59 -4.63
N PHE A 179 2.17 3.16 -5.62
CA PHE A 179 1.81 3.40 -7.02
C PHE A 179 2.47 2.41 -7.98
N THR A 180 1.91 2.32 -9.18
CA THR A 180 2.57 1.67 -10.33
C THR A 180 3.17 2.75 -11.22
N TYR A 181 4.32 2.51 -11.82
CA TYR A 181 4.94 3.49 -12.72
C TYR A 181 5.52 2.86 -13.99
N ARG A 182 5.30 3.52 -15.11
CA ARG A 182 5.98 3.29 -16.39
C ARG A 182 6.29 4.63 -17.05
N GLY A 183 7.56 4.98 -17.04
CA GLY A 183 8.06 6.16 -17.72
C GLY A 183 7.98 6.07 -19.24
N ALA A 184 7.94 7.24 -19.88
CA ALA A 184 8.01 7.41 -21.32
C ALA A 184 8.72 8.74 -21.66
N GLU A 185 9.20 8.89 -22.89
CA GLU A 185 9.82 10.15 -23.34
C GLU A 185 8.80 11.31 -23.37
N GLU A 186 7.58 11.01 -23.81
CA GLU A 186 6.48 11.96 -23.86
C GLU A 186 5.61 11.83 -22.62
N PHE A 187 5.30 12.95 -21.94
CA PHE A 187 4.46 12.96 -20.74
C PHE A 187 3.10 12.29 -20.97
N SER A 188 2.50 12.50 -22.14
CA SER A 188 1.22 11.89 -22.55
C SER A 188 1.25 10.35 -22.65
N ARG A 189 2.43 9.74 -22.57
CA ARG A 189 2.66 8.30 -22.71
C ARG A 189 3.08 7.63 -21.40
N ILE A 190 3.27 8.40 -20.34
CA ILE A 190 3.46 7.87 -18.98
C ILE A 190 2.21 7.06 -18.62
N GLN A 191 2.42 5.96 -17.91
CA GLN A 191 1.33 5.18 -17.32
C GLN A 191 1.64 4.98 -15.85
N GLU A 192 0.72 5.44 -15.00
CA GLU A 192 0.89 5.37 -13.55
C GLU A 192 -0.48 5.37 -12.88
N SER A 193 -0.56 4.70 -11.74
CA SER A 193 -1.76 4.60 -10.91
C SER A 193 -1.34 4.80 -9.47
N ASP A 194 -1.97 5.76 -8.82
CA ASP A 194 -1.54 6.34 -7.56
C ASP A 194 -2.56 6.13 -6.45
N LEU A 195 -2.08 5.84 -5.25
CA LEU A 195 -2.77 6.15 -4.00
C LEU A 195 -1.86 7.05 -3.17
N GLU A 196 -2.26 8.31 -2.97
CA GLU A 196 -1.44 9.34 -2.35
C GLU A 196 -2.15 9.99 -1.15
N PHE A 197 -1.43 10.12 -0.05
CA PHE A 197 -1.79 10.99 1.06
C PHE A 197 -0.94 12.24 1.04
N ARG A 198 -1.60 13.39 1.15
CA ARG A 198 -0.94 14.67 1.36
C ARG A 198 -1.08 15.07 2.81
N THR A 199 0.04 15.21 3.51
CA THR A 199 0.01 15.50 4.95
C THR A 199 -0.52 16.91 5.26
N ILE A 200 -0.64 17.78 4.25
CA ILE A 200 -1.26 19.11 4.35
C ILE A 200 -2.79 19.08 4.20
N ASP A 201 -3.34 18.07 3.55
CA ASP A 201 -4.77 17.97 3.28
C ASP A 201 -5.53 17.51 4.55
N PRO A 202 -6.87 17.64 4.61
CA PRO A 202 -7.64 17.12 5.73
C PRO A 202 -7.30 15.65 5.99
N PRO A 203 -7.11 15.25 7.25
CA PRO A 203 -6.48 13.97 7.58
C PRO A 203 -7.33 12.76 7.20
N ASN A 204 -8.56 12.94 6.74
CA ASN A 204 -9.43 11.90 6.22
C ASN A 204 -9.50 11.89 4.68
N THR A 205 -8.54 12.51 3.99
CA THR A 205 -8.51 12.60 2.52
C THR A 205 -7.39 11.74 1.96
N VAL A 206 -7.68 11.06 0.85
CA VAL A 206 -6.69 10.37 0.01
C VAL A 206 -7.01 10.65 -1.45
N GLN A 207 -5.97 10.79 -2.26
CA GLN A 207 -6.10 10.99 -3.69
C GLN A 207 -5.76 9.71 -4.44
N CYS A 208 -6.67 9.30 -5.32
CA CYS A 208 -6.47 8.20 -6.25
C CYS A 208 -6.39 8.78 -7.67
N THR A 209 -5.33 8.46 -8.41
CA THR A 209 -5.11 9.02 -9.75
C THR A 209 -4.63 7.95 -10.71
N ASN A 210 -5.03 8.05 -11.98
CA ASN A 210 -4.29 7.45 -13.09
C ASN A 210 -3.64 8.58 -13.88
N GLN A 211 -2.33 8.55 -14.08
CA GLN A 211 -1.59 9.55 -14.83
C GLN A 211 -1.55 9.23 -16.34
N PRO A 212 -1.43 10.25 -17.21
CA PRO A 212 -1.37 11.69 -16.92
C PRO A 212 -2.72 12.39 -16.58
N ALA A 213 -2.83 12.98 -15.39
CA ALA A 213 -4.03 13.70 -14.95
C ALA A 213 -4.21 15.13 -15.53
N VAL A 214 -3.35 15.51 -16.49
CA VAL A 214 -3.46 16.77 -17.25
C VAL A 214 -3.37 16.51 -18.74
N ASP A 215 -4.01 17.36 -19.55
CA ASP A 215 -3.95 17.30 -21.01
C ASP A 215 -2.67 17.95 -21.58
N GLY A 216 -2.57 17.99 -22.91
CA GLY A 216 -1.40 18.55 -23.61
C GLY A 216 -1.21 20.05 -23.40
N GLU A 217 -2.25 20.74 -22.96
CA GLU A 217 -2.26 22.16 -22.62
C GLU A 217 -2.02 22.39 -21.11
N GLY A 218 -1.89 21.32 -20.33
CA GLY A 218 -1.68 21.36 -18.87
C GLY A 218 -2.97 21.59 -18.07
N ALA A 219 -4.14 21.49 -18.69
CA ALA A 219 -5.41 21.56 -17.99
C ALA A 219 -5.73 20.21 -17.33
N LYS A 220 -6.33 20.27 -16.14
CA LYS A 220 -6.70 19.07 -15.36
C LYS A 220 -7.75 18.24 -16.11
N VAL A 221 -7.55 16.92 -16.12
CA VAL A 221 -8.52 15.94 -16.61
C VAL A 221 -9.26 15.36 -15.40
N ASP A 222 -10.51 15.76 -15.20
CA ASP A 222 -11.27 15.38 -14.00
C ASP A 222 -11.54 13.87 -13.91
N GLU A 223 -11.61 13.16 -15.04
CA GLU A 223 -11.82 11.72 -15.08
C GLU A 223 -10.66 10.92 -14.47
N ALA A 224 -9.44 11.48 -14.50
CA ALA A 224 -8.19 10.82 -14.10
C ALA A 224 -7.97 10.76 -12.58
N THR A 225 -8.65 11.61 -11.79
CA THR A 225 -8.40 11.74 -10.35
C THR A 225 -9.68 11.67 -9.52
N ARG A 226 -9.63 10.98 -8.39
CA ARG A 226 -10.67 10.96 -7.35
C ARG A 226 -10.07 11.34 -6.01
N ASN A 227 -10.56 12.43 -5.42
CA ASN A 227 -10.33 12.72 -4.01
C ASN A 227 -11.39 11.99 -3.21
N VAL A 228 -10.98 11.07 -2.35
CA VAL A 228 -11.89 10.24 -1.58
C VAL A 228 -11.73 10.50 -0.09
N THR A 229 -12.83 10.37 0.63
CA THR A 229 -12.83 10.44 2.09
C THR A 229 -12.60 9.03 2.64
N ILE A 230 -11.63 8.89 3.54
CA ILE A 230 -11.37 7.64 4.26
C ILE A 230 -12.67 7.21 4.99
N PRO A 231 -13.18 5.99 4.73
CA PRO A 231 -14.43 5.55 5.32
C PRO A 231 -14.41 5.46 6.85
N GLY A 232 -15.59 5.66 7.45
CA GLY A 232 -15.76 5.62 8.89
C GLY A 232 -15.32 6.91 9.59
N ARG A 233 -14.79 6.78 10.81
CA ARG A 233 -14.21 7.88 11.58
C ARG A 233 -12.67 7.84 11.59
N LEU A 234 -12.09 7.10 10.65
CA LEU A 234 -10.66 6.94 10.50
C LEU A 234 -10.05 8.16 9.82
N THR A 235 -8.76 8.32 10.06
CA THR A 235 -7.88 9.28 9.42
C THR A 235 -6.67 8.54 8.87
N GLN A 236 -5.85 9.21 8.07
CA GLN A 236 -4.57 8.71 7.57
C GLN A 236 -3.62 8.33 8.70
N ARG A 237 -3.83 8.81 9.93
CA ARG A 237 -3.02 8.46 11.11
C ARG A 237 -3.39 7.12 11.72
N ASP A 238 -4.56 6.59 11.40
CA ASP A 238 -5.04 5.31 11.90
C ASP A 238 -4.53 4.19 10.99
N TRP A 239 -4.20 3.04 11.58
CA TRP A 239 -3.85 1.84 10.82
C TRP A 239 -5.05 1.38 9.99
N ALA A 240 -4.85 1.26 8.68
CA ALA A 240 -5.87 0.76 7.76
C ALA A 240 -5.23 -0.05 6.63
N VAL A 241 -6.00 -0.98 6.07
CA VAL A 241 -5.62 -1.72 4.87
C VAL A 241 -5.97 -0.89 3.65
N TYR A 242 -4.95 -0.45 2.93
CA TYR A 242 -5.08 0.20 1.63
C TYR A 242 -4.80 -0.82 0.54
N ARG A 243 -5.67 -0.89 -0.46
CA ARG A 243 -5.55 -1.81 -1.58
C ARG A 243 -5.80 -1.10 -2.90
N MET A 244 -4.95 -1.39 -3.89
CA MET A 244 -5.09 -0.94 -5.27
C MET A 244 -5.09 -2.15 -6.18
N ASP A 245 -6.19 -2.37 -6.88
CA ASP A 245 -6.35 -3.40 -7.90
C ASP A 245 -6.18 -2.76 -9.27
N TRP A 246 -5.07 -3.03 -9.92
CA TRP A 246 -4.83 -2.71 -11.31
C TRP A 246 -5.21 -3.90 -12.19
N THR A 247 -6.19 -3.70 -13.06
CA THR A 247 -6.76 -4.72 -13.95
C THR A 247 -6.73 -4.25 -15.41
N PRO A 248 -7.07 -5.10 -16.40
CA PRO A 248 -7.19 -4.66 -17.79
C PRO A 248 -8.26 -3.59 -18.03
N ALA A 249 -9.27 -3.50 -17.15
CA ALA A 249 -10.42 -2.62 -17.33
C ALA A 249 -10.24 -1.27 -16.64
N ASP A 250 -9.74 -1.29 -15.39
CA ASP A 250 -9.59 -0.14 -14.54
C ASP A 250 -8.54 -0.37 -13.44
N THR A 251 -8.21 0.72 -12.76
CA THR A 251 -7.62 0.68 -11.42
C THR A 251 -8.72 0.98 -10.40
N THR A 252 -8.81 0.16 -9.36
CA THR A 252 -9.81 0.28 -8.29
C THR A 252 -9.15 0.29 -6.92
N TRP A 253 -9.56 1.20 -6.05
CA TRP A 253 -8.98 1.41 -4.73
C TRP A 253 -9.95 1.05 -3.61
N TYR A 254 -9.42 0.45 -2.56
CA TYR A 254 -10.16 0.03 -1.38
C TYR A 254 -9.48 0.48 -0.10
N ILE A 255 -10.28 0.77 0.91
CA ILE A 255 -9.84 1.04 2.28
C ILE A 255 -10.61 0.11 3.22
N ASN A 256 -9.90 -0.73 3.96
CA ASN A 256 -10.48 -1.77 4.82
C ASN A 256 -11.54 -2.62 4.07
N GLY A 257 -11.22 -2.98 2.82
CA GLY A 257 -12.09 -3.77 1.93
C GLY A 257 -13.28 -3.00 1.33
N GLN A 258 -13.51 -1.73 1.68
CA GLN A 258 -14.54 -0.91 1.05
C GLN A 258 -13.99 -0.24 -0.21
N ASN A 259 -14.66 -0.44 -1.34
CA ASN A 259 -14.33 0.28 -2.58
C ASN A 259 -14.58 1.78 -2.39
N VAL A 260 -13.55 2.60 -2.59
CA VAL A 260 -13.61 4.06 -2.44
C VAL A 260 -13.47 4.80 -3.77
N ALA A 261 -12.83 4.20 -4.77
CA ALA A 261 -12.69 4.75 -6.11
C ALA A 261 -12.50 3.65 -7.15
N SER A 262 -12.92 3.92 -8.39
CA SER A 262 -12.55 3.14 -9.58
C SER A 262 -12.40 4.09 -10.76
N ILE A 263 -11.29 3.96 -11.49
CA ILE A 263 -10.91 4.83 -12.60
C ILE A 263 -10.47 3.95 -13.78
N ALA A 264 -11.31 3.91 -14.83
CA ALA A 264 -10.98 3.26 -16.10
C ALA A 264 -10.20 4.18 -17.05
N PHE A 265 -10.36 5.50 -16.90
CA PHE A 265 -9.65 6.48 -17.72
C PHE A 265 -8.15 6.42 -17.42
N GLN A 266 -7.34 6.32 -18.47
CA GLN A 266 -5.87 6.20 -18.40
C GLN A 266 -5.33 5.10 -17.48
N SER A 267 -6.14 4.08 -17.17
CA SER A 267 -5.64 2.91 -16.45
C SER A 267 -4.42 2.34 -17.18
N PRO A 268 -3.30 2.06 -16.47
CA PRO A 268 -2.12 1.45 -17.06
C PRO A 268 -2.49 0.17 -17.81
N ARG A 269 -1.77 -0.12 -18.88
CA ARG A 269 -1.96 -1.28 -19.77
C ARG A 269 -0.69 -2.04 -19.99
N ASP A 270 0.46 -1.37 -19.91
CA ASP A 270 1.76 -1.96 -20.15
C ASP A 270 2.46 -2.34 -18.83
N PRO A 271 3.41 -3.30 -18.87
CA PRO A 271 4.16 -3.69 -17.68
C PRO A 271 4.83 -2.51 -16.99
N SER A 272 4.72 -2.47 -15.67
CA SER A 272 5.10 -1.33 -14.83
C SER A 272 5.92 -1.81 -13.62
N ILE A 273 6.69 -0.90 -13.02
CA ILE A 273 7.27 -1.12 -11.68
C ILE A 273 6.24 -0.80 -10.60
N LEU A 274 6.43 -1.36 -9.41
CA LEU A 274 5.67 -1.06 -8.19
C LEU A 274 6.55 -0.19 -7.29
N MET A 275 5.97 0.85 -6.69
CA MET A 275 6.73 1.85 -5.94
C MET A 275 6.01 2.26 -4.66
N PHE A 276 6.81 2.57 -3.64
CA PHE A 276 6.34 3.15 -2.38
C PHE A 276 7.32 4.25 -1.97
N ASN A 277 6.79 5.40 -1.56
CA ASN A 277 7.64 6.51 -1.15
C ASN A 277 7.03 7.36 -0.03
N SER A 278 7.91 8.13 0.61
CA SER A 278 7.57 9.27 1.45
C SER A 278 8.50 10.42 1.08
N TRP A 279 7.94 11.52 0.61
CA TRP A 279 8.72 12.58 -0.02
C TRP A 279 8.15 13.98 0.15
N SER A 280 9.00 14.97 -0.07
CA SER A 280 8.67 16.38 -0.20
C SER A 280 9.72 17.06 -1.07
N ASP A 281 9.35 18.14 -1.74
CA ASP A 281 10.24 18.95 -2.57
C ASP A 281 9.91 20.45 -2.50
N GLY A 282 8.97 20.82 -1.61
CA GLY A 282 8.43 22.17 -1.48
C GLY A 282 7.63 22.65 -2.69
N GLY A 283 7.38 21.78 -3.69
CA GLY A 283 6.60 22.09 -4.87
C GLY A 283 5.13 22.37 -4.56
N SER A 284 4.36 22.75 -5.57
CA SER A 284 2.92 23.04 -5.41
C SER A 284 2.12 21.83 -4.92
N TRP A 285 2.58 20.62 -5.24
CA TRP A 285 1.94 19.37 -4.86
C TRP A 285 2.19 19.02 -3.39
N THR A 286 3.45 18.96 -2.98
CA THR A 286 3.85 18.59 -1.61
C THR A 286 3.56 19.72 -0.62
N GLY A 287 3.71 20.97 -1.05
CA GLY A 287 3.70 22.14 -0.19
C GLY A 287 4.98 22.27 0.64
N ASN A 288 5.08 23.34 1.42
CA ASN A 288 6.29 23.60 2.21
C ASN A 288 6.30 22.77 3.51
N MET A 289 7.35 21.97 3.71
CA MET A 289 7.69 21.39 5.01
C MET A 289 8.64 22.32 5.76
N THR A 290 8.34 22.62 7.03
CA THR A 290 9.22 23.46 7.87
C THR A 290 10.51 22.72 8.22
N VAL A 291 11.65 23.41 8.20
CA VAL A 291 12.96 22.82 8.60
C VAL A 291 12.88 22.21 10.00
N GLY A 292 13.35 20.97 10.13
CA GLY A 292 13.28 20.15 11.34
C GLY A 292 12.00 19.31 11.47
N ASN A 293 11.01 19.50 10.59
CA ASN A 293 9.83 18.66 10.59
C ASN A 293 10.03 17.36 9.79
N GLU A 294 9.24 16.37 10.17
CA GLU A 294 9.26 15.03 9.60
C GLU A 294 7.83 14.54 9.30
N ALA A 295 7.71 13.68 8.31
CA ALA A 295 6.52 12.90 8.02
C ALA A 295 6.90 11.47 7.65
N TYR A 296 5.96 10.56 7.80
CA TYR A 296 6.25 9.13 7.72
C TYR A 296 5.10 8.36 7.08
N LEU A 297 5.46 7.37 6.26
CA LEU A 297 4.61 6.23 5.94
C LEU A 297 5.07 5.05 6.79
N HIS A 298 4.22 4.60 7.72
CA HIS A 298 4.48 3.39 8.49
C HIS A 298 3.73 2.23 7.85
N VAL A 299 4.37 1.07 7.77
CA VAL A 299 3.84 -0.11 7.09
C VAL A 299 4.08 -1.34 7.95
N GLN A 300 3.01 -2.02 8.35
CA GLN A 300 3.09 -3.28 9.09
C GLN A 300 3.29 -4.47 8.17
N TRP A 301 2.64 -4.49 7.02
CA TRP A 301 2.83 -5.52 6.00
C TRP A 301 2.50 -5.02 4.61
N ILE A 302 3.05 -5.69 3.60
CA ILE A 302 2.73 -5.53 2.18
C ILE A 302 2.32 -6.89 1.62
N GLU A 303 1.23 -6.94 0.87
CA GLU A 303 0.77 -8.14 0.18
C GLU A 303 0.54 -7.82 -1.31
N LEU A 304 1.08 -8.68 -2.17
CA LEU A 304 0.93 -8.59 -3.61
C LEU A 304 0.34 -9.90 -4.12
N VAL A 305 -0.71 -9.82 -4.94
CA VAL A 305 -0.98 -10.84 -5.95
C VAL A 305 -0.91 -10.23 -7.33
N TYR A 306 -0.23 -10.91 -8.24
CA TYR A 306 0.20 -10.27 -9.48
C TYR A 306 0.31 -11.24 -10.65
N ASN A 307 0.24 -10.65 -11.84
CA ASN A 307 0.73 -11.24 -13.07
C ASN A 307 1.98 -10.45 -13.51
N THR A 308 2.85 -11.11 -14.26
CA THR A 308 4.08 -10.49 -14.79
C THR A 308 4.38 -11.02 -16.19
N THR A 309 4.89 -10.13 -17.03
CA THR A 309 5.39 -10.49 -18.37
C THR A 309 6.80 -11.07 -18.34
N THR A 310 7.46 -11.06 -17.18
CA THR A 310 8.81 -11.60 -17.05
C THR A 310 8.78 -13.12 -17.16
N PRO A 311 9.43 -13.72 -18.18
CA PRO A 311 9.26 -15.14 -18.51
C PRO A 311 9.54 -16.10 -17.35
N GLU A 312 10.54 -15.79 -16.53
CA GLU A 312 10.96 -16.58 -15.35
C GLU A 312 9.87 -16.70 -14.29
N TYR A 313 8.98 -15.71 -14.21
CA TYR A 313 7.93 -15.60 -13.19
C TYR A 313 6.52 -15.79 -13.77
N SER A 314 6.37 -15.82 -15.10
CA SER A 314 5.09 -16.00 -15.78
C SER A 314 4.62 -17.46 -15.71
N LYS A 315 3.47 -17.72 -15.05
CA LYS A 315 2.76 -19.00 -15.18
C LYS A 315 1.86 -18.95 -16.42
N ARG A 316 1.80 -20.05 -17.20
CA ARG A 316 0.95 -20.12 -18.40
C ARG A 316 -0.53 -20.27 -18.03
N GLU A 317 -1.40 -19.55 -18.74
CA GLU A 317 -2.86 -19.79 -18.69
C GLU A 317 -3.15 -21.28 -18.94
N GLY A 318 -3.75 -21.96 -17.95
CA GLY A 318 -4.03 -23.40 -17.98
C GLY A 318 -3.39 -24.23 -16.87
N GLN A 319 -2.65 -23.62 -15.93
CA GLN A 319 -2.02 -24.31 -14.80
C GLN A 319 -2.63 -24.00 -13.42
N CYS A 320 -3.82 -23.40 -13.35
CA CYS A 320 -4.50 -23.10 -12.07
C CYS A 320 -5.32 -24.30 -11.57
N TYR A 321 -4.70 -25.29 -10.93
CA TYR A 321 -5.44 -26.43 -10.34
C TYR A 321 -5.94 -26.10 -8.94
N ASN A 322 -5.08 -25.48 -8.13
CA ASN A 322 -5.39 -24.98 -6.80
C ASN A 322 -5.53 -23.46 -6.86
N VAL A 323 -6.76 -22.98 -6.88
CA VAL A 323 -7.07 -21.57 -6.78
C VAL A 323 -7.27 -21.21 -5.31
N CYS A 324 -6.61 -20.14 -4.88
CA CYS A 324 -6.70 -19.63 -3.52
C CYS A 324 -7.29 -18.23 -3.49
N SER A 325 -8.27 -18.00 -2.61
CA SER A 325 -8.70 -16.66 -2.29
C SER A 325 -7.80 -16.07 -1.21
N ILE A 326 -7.45 -14.80 -1.38
CA ILE A 326 -6.68 -14.02 -0.40
C ILE A 326 -7.56 -13.08 0.42
N ASP A 327 -8.87 -13.05 0.14
CA ASP A 327 -9.83 -12.15 0.80
C ASP A 327 -11.01 -12.88 1.47
N GLU A 328 -11.12 -14.20 1.30
CA GLU A 328 -12.15 -14.96 2.01
C GLU A 328 -11.73 -15.11 3.47
N THR A 329 -12.44 -14.46 4.40
CA THR A 329 -12.20 -14.58 5.85
C THR A 329 -13.50 -14.91 6.59
N GLU A 330 -13.39 -15.59 7.74
CA GLU A 330 -14.53 -15.85 8.65
C GLU A 330 -14.81 -14.68 9.62
N THR A 331 -13.90 -13.71 9.72
CA THR A 331 -13.94 -12.61 10.69
C THR A 331 -13.40 -11.29 10.11
N ASN A 332 -13.80 -10.17 10.74
CA ASN A 332 -13.51 -8.77 10.38
C ASN A 332 -12.12 -8.56 9.71
N PRO A 333 -12.03 -7.93 8.51
CA PRO A 333 -10.81 -7.84 7.69
C PRO A 333 -9.59 -7.16 8.36
N ILE A 334 -9.78 -6.44 9.46
CA ILE A 334 -8.70 -5.83 10.24
C ILE A 334 -8.09 -6.84 11.24
N ALA A 335 -8.84 -7.86 11.64
CA ALA A 335 -8.53 -8.64 12.84
C ALA A 335 -7.60 -9.85 12.63
N ARG A 336 -7.34 -10.29 11.39
CA ARG A 336 -6.38 -11.37 11.08
C ARG A 336 -5.96 -11.39 9.60
N HIS A 337 -5.24 -10.41 9.06
CA HIS A 337 -4.29 -10.74 8.00
C HIS A 337 -3.01 -11.16 8.71
N ASP A 338 -3.01 -12.36 9.30
CA ASP A 338 -2.02 -12.75 10.30
C ASP A 338 -0.72 -13.28 9.71
N SER A 339 -0.67 -13.65 8.42
CA SER A 339 0.57 -14.03 7.72
C SER A 339 0.33 -14.42 6.25
N ALA A 340 1.41 -14.75 5.52
CA ALA A 340 1.41 -15.44 4.22
C ALA A 340 0.68 -16.81 4.19
N TYR A 341 0.11 -17.25 5.33
CA TYR A 341 -0.56 -18.53 5.53
C TYR A 341 -2.09 -18.44 5.59
N ASP A 342 -2.69 -17.25 5.49
CA ASP A 342 -4.16 -17.09 5.52
C ASP A 342 -4.77 -17.08 4.11
N LEU A 343 -4.42 -18.10 3.31
CA LEU A 343 -5.00 -18.34 2.00
C LEU A 343 -6.00 -19.46 2.08
N ARG A 344 -7.07 -19.38 1.28
CA ARG A 344 -8.13 -20.40 1.30
C ARG A 344 -8.34 -21.02 -0.06
N LEU A 345 -8.33 -22.36 -0.12
CA LEU A 345 -8.69 -23.09 -1.34
C LEU A 345 -10.14 -22.80 -1.71
N THR A 346 -10.34 -22.18 -2.86
CA THR A 346 -11.67 -22.11 -3.47
C THR A 346 -11.98 -23.47 -4.07
N LYS A 347 -13.06 -24.12 -3.62
CA LYS A 347 -13.59 -25.30 -4.32
C LYS A 347 -14.16 -24.83 -5.66
N THR A 348 -13.48 -25.15 -6.75
CA THR A 348 -14.01 -25.01 -8.12
C THR A 348 -15.18 -25.97 -8.36
#